data_AF-A0A1B7NQL1-F1
#
_entry.id   AF-A0A1B7NQL1-F1
#
_cell.length_a   1.000
_cell.length_b   1.000
_cell.length_c   1.000
_cell.angle_alpha   90.00
_cell.angle_beta   90.00
_cell.angle_gamma   90.00
#
_symmetry.space_group_name_H-M   'P 1'
#
loop_
_entity.id
_entity.type
_entity.pdbx_description
1 polymer ?
#
loop_
_entity_poly.entity_id
_entity_poly.type
_entity_poly.pdbx_seq_one_letter_code
_entity_poly.pdbx_strand_id
1 'polypeptide(L)'
;MPQKDTEPTEEVIHFLFDRKVVRIGEDRVVKSGPNLCSHDVLTLRFIAKHTTIPVPKVHDVCYEDERITAITMDYMPGKRLDEAWDSMGLDQKLFVSQQLNGYVSQMRSLKSNYIGALERGKAIIGQHGSLEGGPFDSEQLFN
;
A
#
# COMPACT_ATOMS: atom_id res chain seq x y z
N MET A 1 23.29 -8.04 34.95
CA MET A 1 23.38 -6.71 34.31
C MET A 1 22.03 -6.45 33.65
N PRO A 2 21.34 -5.34 33.91
CA PRO A 2 20.01 -5.16 33.35
C PRO A 2 20.11 -4.89 31.85
N GLN A 3 19.34 -5.64 31.07
CA GLN A 3 19.10 -5.35 29.65
C GLN A 3 18.42 -3.98 29.59
N LYS A 4 19.03 -3.08 28.83
CA LYS A 4 18.44 -1.78 28.52
C LYS A 4 17.36 -2.05 27.49
N ASP A 5 16.11 -2.03 27.92
CA ASP A 5 14.97 -1.97 27.01
C ASP A 5 15.13 -0.70 26.19
N THR A 6 15.64 -0.84 24.97
CA THR A 6 15.64 0.20 23.97
C THR A 6 14.18 0.41 23.60
N GLU A 7 13.57 1.49 24.10
CA GLU A 7 12.24 1.88 23.62
C GLU A 7 12.27 1.92 22.09
N PRO A 8 11.30 1.29 21.41
CA PRO A 8 11.27 1.30 19.97
C PRO A 8 11.24 2.76 19.51
N THR A 9 12.21 3.14 18.69
CA THR A 9 12.27 4.48 18.12
C THR A 9 11.06 4.65 17.20
N GLU A 10 10.03 5.32 17.69
CA GLU A 10 8.81 5.59 16.93
C GLU A 10 9.01 6.85 16.09
N GLU A 11 9.19 6.67 14.78
CA GLU A 11 9.32 7.77 13.83
C GLU A 11 8.05 7.86 12.97
N VAL A 12 7.39 9.02 12.95
CA VAL A 12 6.24 9.24 12.08
C VAL A 12 6.73 9.52 10.66
N ILE A 13 6.57 8.55 9.77
CA ILE A 13 7.03 8.68 8.37
C ILE A 13 5.98 9.30 7.46
N HIS A 14 4.70 9.21 7.82
CA HIS A 14 3.61 9.81 7.06
C HIS A 14 2.38 10.05 7.93
N PHE A 15 1.66 11.13 7.64
CA PHE A 15 0.38 11.45 8.27
C PHE A 15 -0.51 12.16 7.24
N LEU A 16 -1.71 11.64 7.02
CA LEU A 16 -2.68 12.21 6.09
C LEU A 16 -4.11 11.91 6.56
N PHE A 17 -4.92 12.96 6.70
CA PHE A 17 -6.22 12.91 7.40
C PHE A 17 -6.05 12.28 8.80
N ASP A 18 -6.82 11.23 9.11
CA ASP A 18 -6.75 10.52 10.39
C ASP A 18 -5.88 9.25 10.32
N ARG A 19 -5.08 9.09 9.26
CA ARG A 19 -4.20 7.93 9.07
C ARG A 19 -2.75 8.30 9.35
N LYS A 20 -2.10 7.47 10.15
CA LYS A 20 -0.69 7.61 10.55
C LYS A 20 0.10 6.40 10.08
N VAL A 21 1.33 6.62 9.64
CA VAL A 21 2.30 5.56 9.42
C VAL A 21 3.50 5.83 10.31
N VAL A 22 3.78 4.89 11.22
CA VAL A 22 4.87 4.98 12.20
C VAL A 22 5.85 3.87 11.92
N ARG A 23 7.13 4.21 11.79
CA ARG A 23 8.21 3.23 11.77
C ARG A 23 8.46 2.74 13.19
N ILE A 24 8.54 1.42 13.36
CA ILE A 24 8.80 0.76 14.63
C ILE A 24 10.03 -0.13 14.44
N GLY A 25 11.12 0.20 15.12
CA GLY A 25 12.39 -0.49 14.92
C GLY A 25 12.98 -0.26 13.52
N GLU A 26 13.78 -1.22 13.04
CA GLU A 26 14.58 -1.02 11.82
C GLU A 26 13.83 -1.37 10.53
N ASP A 27 12.98 -2.40 10.56
CA ASP A 27 12.43 -3.07 9.36
C ASP A 27 10.89 -3.12 9.31
N ARG A 28 10.19 -2.40 10.20
CA ARG A 28 8.72 -2.44 10.30
C ARG A 28 8.09 -1.05 10.32
N VAL A 29 6.87 -0.99 9.80
CA VAL A 29 5.96 0.14 9.94
C VAL A 29 4.58 -0.33 10.38
N VAL A 30 3.89 0.52 11.12
CA VAL A 30 2.49 0.38 11.47
C VAL A 30 1.71 1.50 10.82
N LYS A 31 0.78 1.13 9.92
CA LYS A 31 -0.24 2.04 9.38
C LYS A 31 -1.48 1.91 10.25
N SER A 32 -1.90 2.99 10.89
CA SER A 32 -3.08 3.04 11.76
C SER A 32 -4.02 4.18 11.36
N GLY A 33 -5.29 4.05 11.73
CA GLY A 33 -6.30 5.08 11.51
C GLY A 33 -7.71 4.51 11.40
N PRO A 34 -8.74 5.36 11.36
CA PRO A 34 -10.10 4.90 11.22
C PRO A 34 -10.35 4.33 9.82
N ASN A 35 -11.22 3.31 9.76
CA ASN A 35 -11.71 2.70 8.53
C ASN A 35 -10.56 2.30 7.56
N LEU A 36 -9.54 1.59 8.07
CA LEU A 36 -8.57 0.95 7.19
C LEU A 36 -9.27 -0.14 6.38
N CYS A 37 -8.99 -0.18 5.08
CA CYS A 37 -9.66 -1.09 4.17
C CYS A 37 -9.00 -2.48 4.23
N SER A 38 -9.78 -3.54 4.49
CA SER A 38 -9.28 -4.93 4.44
C SER A 38 -8.70 -5.31 3.08
N HIS A 39 -9.19 -4.68 2.01
CA HIS A 39 -8.66 -4.86 0.68
C HIS A 39 -7.21 -4.36 0.54
N ASP A 40 -6.71 -3.46 1.39
CA ASP A 40 -5.28 -3.06 1.37
C ASP A 40 -4.39 -4.30 1.60
N VAL A 41 -4.73 -5.11 2.60
CA VAL A 41 -3.97 -6.31 2.98
C VAL A 41 -4.03 -7.38 1.88
N LEU A 42 -5.23 -7.65 1.37
CA LEU A 42 -5.42 -8.62 0.29
C LEU A 42 -4.69 -8.19 -0.99
N THR A 43 -4.76 -6.89 -1.32
CA THR A 43 -4.11 -6.33 -2.51
C THR A 43 -2.60 -6.42 -2.42
N LEU A 44 -1.99 -6.07 -1.28
CA LEU A 44 -0.54 -6.19 -1.08
C LEU A 44 -0.08 -7.64 -1.28
N ARG A 45 -0.80 -8.61 -0.69
CA ARG A 45 -0.49 -10.05 -0.85
C ARG A 45 -0.66 -10.52 -2.30
N PHE A 46 -1.70 -10.06 -2.99
CA PHE A 46 -1.96 -10.40 -4.39
C PHE A 46 -0.86 -9.85 -5.32
N ILE A 47 -0.51 -8.57 -5.18
CA ILE A 47 0.55 -7.94 -5.98
C ILE A 47 1.91 -8.63 -5.77
N ALA A 48 2.27 -8.93 -4.51
CA ALA A 48 3.50 -9.64 -4.19
C ALA A 48 3.56 -11.05 -4.81
N LYS A 49 2.41 -11.73 -4.90
CA LYS A 49 2.31 -13.08 -5.46
C LYS A 49 2.38 -13.10 -6.99
N HIS A 50 1.86 -12.08 -7.65
CA HIS A 50 1.60 -12.11 -9.10
C HIS A 50 2.49 -11.17 -9.93
N THR A 51 3.35 -10.37 -9.28
CA THR A 51 4.24 -9.41 -9.97
C THR A 51 5.63 -9.41 -9.33
N THR A 52 6.58 -8.74 -9.96
CA THR A 52 7.91 -8.46 -9.39
C THR A 52 7.96 -7.10 -8.68
N ILE A 53 6.81 -6.44 -8.50
CA ILE A 53 6.75 -5.10 -7.89
C ILE A 53 7.10 -5.25 -6.40
N PRO A 54 8.09 -4.50 -5.90
CA PRO A 54 8.40 -4.49 -4.48
C PRO A 54 7.26 -3.80 -3.72
N VAL A 55 6.54 -4.57 -2.92
CA VAL A 55 5.47 -4.10 -2.02
C VAL A 55 5.78 -4.56 -0.59
N PRO A 56 5.39 -3.80 0.44
CA PRO A 56 5.67 -4.19 1.82
C PRO A 56 4.92 -5.47 2.18
N LYS A 57 5.61 -6.44 2.80
CA LYS A 57 4.96 -7.66 3.30
C LYS A 57 4.14 -7.32 4.53
N VAL A 58 2.89 -7.77 4.55
CA VAL A 58 2.02 -7.66 5.74
C VAL A 58 2.38 -8.75 6.74
N HIS A 59 2.69 -8.35 7.98
CA HIS A 59 3.05 -9.26 9.08
C HIS A 59 1.88 -9.46 10.05
N ASP A 60 1.15 -8.40 10.34
CA ASP A 60 0.04 -8.45 11.29
C ASP A 60 -1.08 -7.44 10.94
N VAL A 61 -2.29 -7.74 11.39
CA VAL A 61 -3.48 -6.88 11.20
C VAL A 61 -4.27 -6.86 12.50
N CYS A 62 -4.40 -5.68 13.10
CA CYS A 62 -5.12 -5.49 14.34
C CYS A 62 -6.59 -5.13 14.07
N TYR A 63 -7.49 -5.68 14.88
CA TYR A 63 -8.93 -5.48 14.78
C TYR A 63 -9.51 -4.97 16.10
N GLU A 64 -10.42 -4.00 16.02
CA GLU A 64 -11.30 -3.55 17.10
C GLU A 64 -12.72 -3.47 16.56
N ASP A 65 -13.69 -4.07 17.26
CA ASP A 65 -15.10 -4.13 16.85
C ASP A 65 -15.30 -4.54 15.36
N GLU A 66 -14.59 -5.60 14.95
CA GLU A 66 -14.56 -6.14 13.57
C GLU A 66 -13.99 -5.20 12.50
N ARG A 67 -13.42 -4.06 12.90
CA ARG A 67 -12.79 -3.09 12.00
C ARG A 67 -11.28 -3.13 12.14
N ILE A 68 -10.58 -3.00 11.01
CA ILE A 68 -9.12 -2.91 11.00
C ILE A 68 -8.72 -1.53 11.53
N THR A 69 -7.90 -1.52 12.58
CA THR A 69 -7.38 -0.30 13.20
C THR A 69 -5.90 -0.08 12.94
N ALA A 70 -5.15 -1.17 12.69
CA ALA A 70 -3.74 -1.10 12.34
C ALA A 70 -3.29 -2.25 11.43
N ILE A 71 -2.29 -1.98 10.59
CA ILE A 71 -1.62 -2.96 9.74
C ILE A 71 -0.11 -2.81 9.96
N THR A 72 0.53 -3.90 10.39
CA THR A 72 1.99 -3.98 10.55
C THR A 72 2.60 -4.62 9.31
N MET A 73 3.54 -3.93 8.68
CA MET A 73 4.17 -4.35 7.42
C MET A 73 5.65 -3.95 7.34
N ASP A 74 6.35 -4.42 6.31
CA ASP A 74 7.76 -4.06 6.08
C ASP A 74 7.94 -2.53 5.97
N TYR A 75 8.99 -2.03 6.60
CA TYR A 75 9.56 -0.74 6.24
C TYR A 75 10.32 -0.88 4.92
N MET A 76 9.99 -0.05 3.93
CA MET A 76 10.65 -0.02 2.64
C MET A 76 11.73 1.08 2.66
N PRO A 77 13.02 0.74 2.79
CA PRO A 77 14.07 1.73 2.84
C PRO A 77 14.24 2.42 1.48
N GLY A 78 14.47 3.72 1.51
CA GLY A 78 14.73 4.49 0.31
C GLY A 78 14.41 5.98 0.48
N LYS A 79 14.72 6.75 -0.55
CA LYS A 79 14.34 8.14 -0.67
C LYS A 79 13.13 8.25 -1.59
N ARG A 80 12.16 9.08 -1.24
CA ARG A 80 10.99 9.28 -2.09
C ARG A 80 11.41 9.86 -3.44
N LEU A 81 10.73 9.45 -4.51
CA LEU A 81 11.13 9.84 -5.84
C LEU A 81 11.03 11.36 -6.05
N ASP A 82 10.04 12.03 -5.48
CA ASP A 82 9.88 13.49 -5.56
C ASP A 82 11.04 14.26 -4.92
N GLU A 83 11.64 13.72 -3.85
CA GLU A 83 12.81 14.34 -3.21
C GLU A 83 14.13 14.02 -3.94
N ALA A 84 14.19 12.88 -4.64
CA ALA A 84 15.39 12.41 -5.30
C ALA A 84 15.48 12.85 -6.77
N TRP A 85 14.35 13.10 -7.42
CA TRP A 85 14.24 13.31 -8.87
C TRP A 85 15.15 14.42 -9.39
N ASP A 86 15.16 15.58 -8.73
CA ASP A 86 15.92 16.74 -9.19
C ASP A 86 17.44 16.53 -9.07
N SER A 87 17.88 15.65 -8.16
CA SER A 87 19.30 15.29 -8.00
C SER A 87 19.76 14.17 -8.93
N MET A 88 18.85 13.51 -9.67
CA MET A 88 19.19 12.40 -10.56
C MET A 88 19.72 12.88 -11.91
N GLY A 89 20.75 12.21 -12.41
CA GLY A 89 21.23 12.37 -13.79
C GLY A 89 20.24 11.81 -14.83
N LEU A 90 20.46 12.15 -16.11
CA LEU A 90 19.59 11.72 -17.20
C LEU A 90 19.45 10.19 -17.28
N ASP A 91 20.56 9.45 -17.18
CA ASP A 91 20.56 7.99 -17.25
C ASP A 91 19.79 7.36 -16.08
N GLN A 92 19.90 7.93 -14.88
CA GLN A 92 19.15 7.47 -13.70
C GLN A 92 17.65 7.70 -13.88
N LYS A 93 17.25 8.88 -14.38
CA LYS A 93 15.85 9.19 -14.68
C LYS A 93 15.29 8.22 -15.72
N LEU A 94 16.03 7.96 -16.80
CA LEU A 94 15.64 7.00 -17.83
C LEU A 94 15.46 5.59 -17.24
N PHE A 95 16.41 5.15 -16.42
CA PHE A 95 16.33 3.85 -15.75
C PHE A 95 15.10 3.74 -14.84
N VAL A 96 14.84 4.74 -14.00
CA VAL A 96 13.64 4.78 -13.14
C VAL A 96 12.36 4.79 -13.97
N SER A 97 12.30 5.59 -15.03
CA SER A 97 11.14 5.62 -15.93
C SER A 97 10.87 4.27 -16.59
N GLN A 98 11.91 3.57 -17.04
CA GLN A 98 11.78 2.21 -17.60
C GLN A 98 11.28 1.21 -16.54
N GLN A 99 11.82 1.27 -15.32
CA GLN A 99 11.38 0.40 -14.23
C GLN A 99 9.90 0.63 -13.87
N LEU A 100 9.48 1.89 -13.71
CA LEU A 100 8.09 2.24 -13.44
C LEU A 100 7.15 1.80 -14.59
N ASN A 101 7.57 1.97 -15.84
CA ASN A 101 6.83 1.46 -16.98
C ASN A 101 6.65 -0.06 -16.92
N GLY A 102 7.70 -0.80 -16.54
CA GLY A 102 7.64 -2.24 -16.31
C GLY A 102 6.64 -2.62 -15.22
N TYR A 103 6.65 -1.94 -14.07
CA TYR A 103 5.70 -2.18 -12.98
C TYR A 103 4.26 -1.88 -13.37
N VAL A 104 4.00 -0.75 -14.04
CA VAL A 104 2.66 -0.41 -14.54
C VAL A 104 2.17 -1.44 -15.55
N SER A 105 3.05 -1.92 -16.43
CA SER A 105 2.72 -2.96 -17.40
C SER A 105 2.33 -4.28 -16.73
N GLN A 106 3.06 -4.67 -15.68
CA GLN A 106 2.70 -5.85 -14.87
C GLN A 106 1.36 -5.68 -14.16
N MET A 107 1.07 -4.53 -13.54
CA MET A 107 -0.24 -4.31 -12.92
C MET A 107 -1.37 -4.38 -13.96
N ARG A 108 -1.16 -3.81 -15.16
CA ARG A 108 -2.16 -3.81 -16.23
C ARG A 108 -2.39 -5.19 -16.87
N SER A 109 -1.43 -6.11 -16.76
CA SER A 109 -1.60 -7.48 -17.24
C SER A 109 -2.45 -8.35 -16.31
N LEU A 110 -2.61 -7.95 -15.05
CA LEU A 110 -3.56 -8.57 -14.11
C LEU A 110 -4.98 -8.21 -14.55
N LYS A 111 -5.74 -9.22 -14.99
CA LYS A 111 -7.13 -9.07 -15.46
C LYS A 111 -8.10 -9.81 -14.57
N SER A 112 -9.32 -9.28 -14.49
CA SER A 112 -10.48 -9.89 -13.85
C SER A 112 -11.65 -9.89 -14.83
N ASN A 113 -12.63 -10.76 -14.59
CA ASN A 113 -13.89 -10.81 -15.34
C ASN A 113 -15.00 -9.94 -14.70
N TYR A 114 -14.67 -9.13 -13.69
CA TYR A 114 -15.55 -8.16 -13.06
C TYR A 114 -14.78 -6.89 -12.67
N ILE A 115 -15.50 -5.80 -12.47
CA ILE A 115 -14.98 -4.53 -11.95
C ILE A 115 -15.30 -4.46 -10.46
N GLY A 116 -14.27 -4.53 -9.61
CA GLY A 116 -14.40 -4.56 -8.17
C GLY A 116 -13.06 -4.77 -7.48
N ALA A 117 -13.07 -4.79 -6.15
CA ALA A 117 -11.92 -5.22 -5.37
C ALA A 117 -11.77 -6.75 -5.42
N LEU A 118 -10.64 -7.28 -4.92
CA LEU A 118 -10.40 -8.71 -4.85
C LEU A 118 -11.54 -9.46 -4.14
N GLU A 119 -11.67 -10.75 -4.46
CA GLU A 119 -12.69 -11.63 -3.87
C GLU A 119 -14.13 -11.13 -4.10
N ARG A 120 -14.37 -10.47 -5.24
CA ARG A 120 -15.68 -9.88 -5.58
C ARG A 120 -16.12 -8.80 -4.58
N GLY A 121 -15.15 -8.08 -4.01
CA GLY A 121 -15.40 -6.89 -3.20
C GLY A 121 -15.88 -5.71 -4.04
N LYS A 122 -16.46 -4.71 -3.36
CA LYS A 122 -16.93 -3.47 -4.01
C LYS A 122 -15.78 -2.73 -4.68
N ALA A 123 -16.03 -2.12 -5.83
CA ALA A 123 -15.18 -1.08 -6.38
C ALA A 123 -15.24 0.14 -5.46
N ILE A 124 -14.07 0.69 -5.11
CA ILE A 124 -13.94 1.91 -4.31
C ILE A 124 -13.32 2.98 -5.23
N ILE A 125 -14.05 4.06 -5.46
CA ILE A 125 -13.70 5.11 -6.42
C ILE A 125 -13.76 6.46 -5.71
N GLY A 126 -12.80 7.35 -5.97
CA GLY A 126 -12.80 8.72 -5.45
C GLY A 126 -11.63 8.99 -4.51
N GLN A 127 -11.04 10.19 -4.65
CA GLN A 127 -9.85 10.61 -3.89
C GLN A 127 -10.19 11.31 -2.57
N HIS A 128 -11.31 12.03 -2.51
CA HIS A 128 -11.72 12.88 -1.36
C HIS A 128 -13.02 12.41 -0.69
N GLY A 129 -13.68 11.39 -1.26
CA GLY A 129 -14.87 10.72 -0.73
C GLY A 129 -15.04 9.40 -1.47
N SER A 130 -15.20 8.29 -0.74
CA SER A 130 -15.32 6.96 -1.34
C SER A 130 -16.73 6.74 -1.85
N LEU A 131 -16.85 6.60 -3.17
CA LEU A 131 -17.99 5.95 -3.79
C LEU A 131 -17.72 4.45 -3.81
N GLU A 132 -18.59 3.68 -3.18
CA GLU A 132 -18.50 2.23 -3.13
C GLU A 132 -19.65 1.61 -3.92
N GLY A 133 -19.35 0.65 -4.79
CA GLY A 133 -20.37 -0.03 -5.59
C GLY A 133 -19.89 -1.36 -6.14
N GLY A 134 -20.80 -2.16 -6.69
CA GLY A 134 -20.46 -3.42 -7.32
C GLY A 134 -20.24 -4.58 -6.33
N PRO A 135 -19.47 -5.61 -6.71
CA PRO A 135 -18.73 -5.74 -7.97
C PRO A 135 -19.67 -5.74 -9.18
N PHE A 136 -19.18 -5.29 -10.32
CA PHE A 136 -19.94 -5.20 -11.56
C PHE A 136 -19.43 -6.22 -12.56
N ASP A 137 -20.31 -7.05 -13.11
CA ASP A 137 -19.91 -8.08 -14.09
C ASP A 137 -19.60 -7.51 -15.48
N SER A 138 -19.90 -6.23 -15.72
CA SER A 138 -19.59 -5.56 -16.98
C SER A 138 -19.39 -4.06 -16.78
N GLU A 139 -18.73 -3.43 -17.75
CA GLU A 139 -18.60 -1.98 -17.83
C GLU A 139 -19.96 -1.27 -17.95
N GLN A 140 -20.94 -1.90 -18.61
CA GLN A 140 -22.30 -1.37 -18.74
C GLN A 140 -23.04 -1.28 -17.39
N LEU A 141 -22.72 -2.17 -16.44
CA LEU A 141 -23.29 -2.10 -15.09
C LEU A 141 -22.55 -1.08 -14.21
N PHE A 142 -21.33 -0.71 -14.60
CA PHE A 142 -20.47 0.21 -13.87
C PHE A 142 -20.69 1.69 -14.24
N ASN A 143 -20.89 1.98 -15.54
CA ASN A 143 -21.10 3.32 -16.08
C ASN A 143 -22.58 3.74 -16.04
#